data_AF-A0A7X9PLQ4-F1
#
_entry.id   AF-A0A7X9PLQ4-F1
#
_cell.length_a   1.000
_cell.length_b   1.000
_cell.length_c   1.000
_cell.angle_alpha   90.00
_cell.angle_beta   90.00
_cell.angle_gamma   90.00
#
_symmetry.space_group_name_H-M   'P 1'
#
loop_
_entity.id
_entity.type
_entity.pdbx_description
1 polymer ?
#
loop_
_entity_poly.entity_id
_entity_poly.type
_entity_poly.pdbx_seq_one_letter_code
_entity_poly.pdbx_strand_id
1 'polypeptide(L)'
;DHNDIPGPVTSYWPNDYGLYCMSGNVNEWVMDVYRPLTYEDAEDFRPFRGNVYQTQVRDEEGNIAEKDSLGRIRYRNVTDDEAFNRRNYNTADNINFLDGDYESSIDYDNEEANKDNTNSKRMYNTGKPMVGENGKPMMRGGDKMTSMIDNRQRVFKGGGWRDRAYWMSPGTRRYLDEEQSRDDLGFRCAMHRVGAARGGVE
;
A
#
# COMPACT_ATOMS: atom_id res chain seq x y z
N ASP A 1 4.87 -16.56 23.74
CA ASP A 1 5.90 -15.76 23.04
C ASP A 1 6.48 -14.77 24.04
N HIS A 2 7.80 -14.62 24.11
CA HIS A 2 8.49 -13.89 25.20
C HIS A 2 9.28 -12.67 24.69
N ASN A 3 9.03 -12.22 23.47
CA ASN A 3 9.80 -11.13 22.87
C ASN A 3 8.89 -9.94 22.56
N ASP A 4 9.19 -8.80 23.18
CA ASP A 4 8.54 -7.51 22.92
C ASP A 4 8.97 -6.89 21.58
N ILE A 5 10.00 -7.46 20.95
CA ILE A 5 10.50 -7.10 19.61
C ILE A 5 10.69 -8.37 18.76
N PRO A 6 10.74 -8.27 17.42
CA PRO A 6 11.00 -9.43 16.56
C PRO A 6 12.27 -10.17 17.00
N GLY A 7 12.12 -11.43 17.40
CA GLY A 7 13.23 -12.27 17.85
C GLY A 7 14.15 -12.67 16.68
N PRO A 8 15.38 -13.12 16.97
CA PRO A 8 16.29 -13.66 15.95
C PRO A 8 15.62 -14.74 15.08
N VAL A 9 15.94 -14.78 13.78
CA VAL A 9 15.28 -15.68 12.81
C VAL A 9 15.43 -17.15 13.18
N THR A 10 16.43 -17.54 13.97
CA THR A 10 16.67 -18.92 14.43
C THR A 10 16.07 -19.25 15.81
N SER A 11 15.22 -18.38 16.36
CA SER A 11 14.72 -18.54 17.75
C SER A 11 13.82 -19.75 17.96
N TYR A 12 13.20 -20.25 16.89
CA TYR A 12 12.30 -21.42 16.92
C TYR A 12 12.81 -22.49 15.97
N TRP A 13 12.47 -23.75 16.24
CA TRP A 13 12.79 -24.86 15.35
C TRP A 13 12.25 -24.61 13.93
N PRO A 14 12.99 -25.01 12.88
CA PRO A 14 12.50 -24.91 11.52
C PRO A 14 11.25 -25.78 11.34
N ASN A 15 10.36 -25.36 10.45
CA ASN A 15 9.28 -26.23 9.99
C ASN A 15 9.83 -27.40 9.14
N ASP A 16 8.96 -28.32 8.71
CA ASP A 16 9.33 -29.51 7.92
C ASP A 16 10.04 -29.19 6.59
N TYR A 17 10.02 -27.93 6.16
CA TYR A 17 10.70 -27.43 4.97
C TYR A 17 12.05 -26.75 5.27
N GLY A 18 12.54 -26.80 6.51
CA GLY A 18 13.79 -26.17 6.93
C GLY A 18 13.69 -24.65 7.14
N LEU A 19 12.49 -24.09 7.15
CA LEU A 19 12.26 -22.65 7.28
C LEU A 19 12.00 -22.28 8.75
N TYR A 20 12.84 -21.40 9.30
CA TYR A 20 12.73 -20.93 10.68
C TYR A 20 11.71 -19.80 10.80
N CYS A 21 10.94 -19.76 11.91
CA CYS A 21 9.95 -18.71 12.18
C CYS A 21 8.86 -18.54 11.09
N MET A 22 8.58 -19.59 10.31
CA MET A 22 7.63 -19.59 9.17
C MET A 22 6.46 -20.55 9.37
N SER A 23 6.18 -20.97 10.61
CA SER A 23 5.06 -21.86 10.94
C SER A 23 3.69 -21.14 10.97
N GLY A 24 3.43 -20.22 10.03
CA GLY A 24 2.19 -19.46 9.91
C GLY A 24 1.99 -18.92 8.50
N ASN A 25 0.77 -18.46 8.19
CA ASN A 25 0.40 -17.82 6.91
C ASN A 25 1.53 -16.97 6.33
N VAL A 26 1.86 -17.20 5.05
CA VAL A 26 2.89 -16.43 4.36
C VAL A 26 2.27 -15.35 3.46
N ASN A 27 0.94 -15.34 3.31
CA ASN A 27 0.25 -14.24 2.65
C ASN A 27 0.24 -13.00 3.53
N GLU A 28 0.80 -11.93 3.01
CA GLU A 28 0.86 -10.63 3.66
C GLU A 28 0.45 -9.51 2.73
N TRP A 29 -0.25 -8.54 3.30
CA TRP A 29 -0.47 -7.25 2.68
C TRP A 29 0.85 -6.55 2.38
N VAL A 30 0.94 -5.97 1.19
CA VAL A 30 2.02 -5.10 0.74
C VAL A 30 1.42 -3.71 0.49
N MET A 31 2.22 -2.66 0.65
CA MET A 31 1.78 -1.27 0.41
C MET A 31 1.37 -1.00 -1.06
N ASP A 32 1.72 -1.90 -1.97
CA ASP A 32 1.56 -1.73 -3.41
C ASP A 32 0.08 -1.79 -3.82
N VAL A 33 -0.36 -0.80 -4.61
CA VAL A 33 -1.71 -0.75 -5.18
C VAL A 33 -1.77 -1.63 -6.42
N TYR A 34 -2.79 -2.46 -6.49
CA TYR A 34 -2.95 -3.33 -7.64
C TYR A 34 -3.48 -2.58 -8.86
N ARG A 35 -2.78 -2.75 -9.99
CA ARG A 35 -3.26 -2.45 -11.33
C ARG A 35 -2.96 -3.62 -12.27
N PRO A 36 -3.85 -3.93 -13.24
CA PRO A 36 -3.62 -5.01 -14.18
C PRO A 36 -2.36 -4.82 -15.04
N LEU A 37 -2.09 -3.59 -15.48
CA LEU A 37 -1.04 -3.25 -16.44
C LEU A 37 0.29 -2.81 -15.80
N THR A 38 0.47 -2.92 -14.48
CA THR A 38 1.68 -2.43 -13.80
C THR A 38 2.99 -2.97 -14.40
N TYR A 39 3.00 -4.21 -14.89
CA TYR A 39 4.21 -4.81 -15.48
C TYR A 39 4.51 -4.33 -16.90
N GLU A 40 3.53 -3.73 -17.57
CA GLU A 40 3.71 -3.08 -18.87
C GLU A 40 4.09 -1.60 -18.68
N ASP A 41 3.54 -0.95 -17.64
CA ASP A 41 3.76 0.47 -17.36
C ASP A 41 5.10 0.78 -16.67
N ALA A 42 5.70 -0.21 -15.99
CA ALA A 42 6.90 -0.01 -15.18
C ALA A 42 8.02 -0.98 -15.57
N GLU A 43 9.16 -0.41 -15.96
CA GLU A 43 10.38 -1.14 -16.35
C GLU A 43 11.32 -1.45 -15.16
N ASP A 44 10.77 -1.62 -13.95
CA ASP A 44 11.54 -1.97 -12.75
C ASP A 44 11.46 -3.48 -12.47
N PHE A 45 12.52 -4.05 -11.92
CA PHE A 45 12.53 -5.42 -11.42
C PHE A 45 11.53 -5.63 -10.28
N ARG A 46 11.19 -4.57 -9.54
CA ARG A 46 10.19 -4.58 -8.46
C ARG A 46 9.32 -3.32 -8.51
N PRO A 47 8.35 -3.25 -9.43
CA PRO A 47 7.53 -2.05 -9.56
C PRO A 47 6.69 -1.84 -8.30
N PHE A 48 6.58 -0.59 -7.88
CA PHE A 48 5.77 -0.16 -6.75
C PHE A 48 4.80 0.93 -7.20
N ARG A 49 3.53 0.78 -6.82
CA ARG A 49 2.49 1.77 -7.05
C ARG A 49 1.79 2.10 -5.74
N GLY A 50 1.36 3.35 -5.59
CA GLY A 50 0.73 3.83 -4.35
C GLY A 50 1.54 4.89 -3.62
N ASN A 51 2.31 5.69 -4.36
CA ASN A 51 3.10 6.76 -3.78
C ASN A 51 2.19 7.85 -3.22
N VAL A 52 2.25 8.03 -1.91
CA VAL A 52 1.70 9.20 -1.21
C VAL A 52 2.86 9.92 -0.55
N TYR A 53 3.18 11.10 -1.05
CA TYR A 53 4.31 11.89 -0.59
C TYR A 53 3.94 12.72 0.63
N GLN A 54 4.62 12.42 1.73
CA GLN A 54 4.40 13.06 3.02
C GLN A 54 5.66 13.77 3.51
N THR A 55 5.46 14.88 4.20
CA THR A 55 6.50 15.65 4.88
C THR A 55 6.20 15.72 6.37
N GLN A 56 7.25 15.91 7.18
CA GLN A 56 7.10 16.07 8.62
C GLN A 56 6.37 17.38 8.91
N VAL A 57 5.43 17.35 9.86
CA VAL A 57 4.80 18.57 10.36
C VAL A 57 5.87 19.37 11.10
N ARG A 58 5.96 20.65 10.75
CA ARG A 58 6.90 21.59 11.38
C ARG A 58 6.13 22.63 12.18
N ASP A 59 6.74 23.14 13.24
CA ASP A 59 6.24 24.30 13.98
C ASP A 59 6.52 25.61 13.22
N GLU A 60 6.04 26.74 13.77
CA GLU A 60 6.22 28.08 13.20
C GLU A 60 7.70 28.50 13.11
N GLU A 61 8.57 27.83 13.87
CA GLU A 61 10.02 28.07 13.93
C GLU A 61 10.80 27.13 12.99
N GLY A 62 10.11 26.23 12.27
CA GLY A 62 10.67 25.32 11.28
C GLY A 62 11.30 24.04 11.85
N ASN A 63 11.17 23.80 13.16
CA ASN A 63 11.57 22.55 13.81
C ASN A 63 10.48 21.48 13.65
N ILE A 64 10.82 20.23 13.96
CA ILE A 64 9.85 19.13 13.91
C ILE A 64 8.81 19.37 15.00
N ALA A 65 7.53 19.39 14.61
CA ALA A 65 6.42 19.60 15.53
C ALA A 65 6.41 18.55 16.64
N GLU A 66 5.76 18.89 17.76
CA GLU A 66 5.63 17.97 18.89
C GLU A 66 5.08 16.61 18.45
N LYS A 67 5.67 15.56 19.03
CA LYS A 67 5.29 14.17 18.80
C LYS A 67 3.82 13.96 19.19
N ASP A 68 3.18 12.99 18.55
CA ASP A 68 1.82 12.62 18.93
C ASP A 68 1.76 12.01 20.34
N SER A 69 0.54 11.73 20.84
CA SER A 69 0.31 11.11 22.15
C SER A 69 0.95 9.71 22.29
N LEU A 70 1.39 9.11 21.18
CA LEU A 70 2.06 7.81 21.10
C LEU A 70 3.58 7.95 20.88
N GLY A 71 4.12 9.17 20.94
CA GLY A 71 5.54 9.47 20.78
C GLY A 71 6.08 9.39 19.34
N ARG A 72 5.19 9.36 18.34
CA ARG A 72 5.53 9.28 16.91
C ARG A 72 5.67 10.66 16.29
N ILE A 73 6.49 10.75 15.25
CA ILE A 73 6.61 11.97 14.44
C ILE A 73 5.32 12.15 13.64
N ARG A 74 4.80 13.39 13.61
CA ARG A 74 3.62 13.73 12.83
C ARG A 74 4.01 14.01 11.38
N TYR A 75 3.28 13.40 10.45
CA TYR A 75 3.44 13.62 9.01
C TYR A 75 2.18 14.25 8.42
N ARG A 76 2.35 15.07 7.38
CA ARG A 76 1.28 15.63 6.55
C ARG A 76 1.59 15.41 5.08
N ASN A 77 0.57 15.40 4.23
CA ASN A 77 0.76 15.37 2.79
C ASN A 77 1.51 16.64 2.34
N VAL A 78 2.42 16.47 1.38
CA VAL A 78 3.12 17.59 0.75
C VAL A 78 2.10 18.45 0.01
N THR A 79 2.22 19.78 0.12
CA THR A 79 1.36 20.70 -0.64
C THR A 79 1.88 20.89 -2.05
N ASP A 80 0.99 21.21 -2.98
CA ASP A 80 1.36 21.36 -4.39
C ASP A 80 2.39 22.50 -4.60
N ASP A 81 2.31 23.57 -3.80
CA ASP A 81 3.29 24.66 -3.80
C ASP A 81 4.70 24.20 -3.39
N GLU A 82 4.79 23.27 -2.41
CA GLU A 82 6.07 22.70 -1.97
C GLU A 82 6.64 21.70 -2.99
N ALA A 83 5.76 21.07 -3.78
CA ALA A 83 6.10 20.12 -4.83
C ALA A 83 6.44 20.79 -6.16
N PHE A 84 6.01 22.03 -6.40
CA PHE A 84 6.12 22.73 -7.69
C PHE A 84 7.51 22.69 -8.34
N ASN A 85 8.58 22.87 -7.55
CA ASN A 85 9.96 22.86 -8.06
C ASN A 85 10.64 21.48 -8.03
N ARG A 86 9.91 20.42 -7.64
CA ARG A 86 10.46 19.06 -7.58
C ARG A 86 10.36 18.41 -8.95
N ARG A 87 11.38 17.63 -9.31
CA ARG A 87 11.43 16.92 -10.60
C ARG A 87 10.56 15.66 -10.63
N ASN A 88 10.25 15.09 -9.46
CA ASN A 88 9.72 13.73 -9.35
C ASN A 88 8.19 13.65 -9.17
N TYR A 89 7.56 14.64 -8.53
CA TYR A 89 6.10 14.70 -8.38
C TYR A 89 5.64 16.14 -8.18
N ASN A 90 4.41 16.43 -8.62
CA ASN A 90 3.78 17.75 -8.52
C ASN A 90 2.64 17.78 -7.47
N THR A 91 2.13 16.62 -7.09
CA THR A 91 1.04 16.44 -6.12
C THR A 91 1.44 15.42 -5.04
N ALA A 92 0.79 15.50 -3.88
CA ALA A 92 1.08 14.57 -2.79
C ALA A 92 0.58 13.14 -3.07
N ASP A 93 -0.65 13.02 -3.57
CA ASP A 93 -1.29 11.73 -3.84
C ASP A 93 -1.11 11.35 -5.30
N ASN A 94 -0.25 10.36 -5.56
CA ASN A 94 0.06 9.84 -6.89
C ASN A 94 -0.33 8.35 -7.01
N ILE A 95 -1.32 7.88 -6.26
CA ILE A 95 -1.75 6.47 -6.29
C ILE A 95 -2.24 6.06 -7.70
N ASN A 96 -2.99 6.93 -8.37
CA ASN A 96 -3.60 6.69 -9.69
C ASN A 96 -2.86 7.35 -10.86
N PHE A 97 -1.65 7.85 -10.67
CA PHE A 97 -0.86 8.50 -11.72
C PHE A 97 -0.72 7.66 -13.01
N LEU A 98 -1.14 8.20 -14.16
CA LEU A 98 -1.20 7.53 -15.48
C LEU A 98 -2.22 6.38 -15.60
N ASP A 99 -2.99 6.07 -14.57
CA ASP A 99 -3.99 4.99 -14.59
C ASP A 99 -5.11 5.25 -13.56
N GLY A 100 -5.90 6.28 -13.87
CA GLY A 100 -7.09 6.70 -13.10
C GLY A 100 -7.09 8.15 -12.65
N ASP A 101 -6.01 8.89 -12.86
CA ASP A 101 -5.94 10.34 -12.65
C ASP A 101 -6.67 11.11 -13.76
N TYR A 102 -6.92 12.40 -13.51
CA TYR A 102 -7.62 13.28 -14.44
C TYR A 102 -6.87 13.41 -15.78
N GLU A 103 -5.55 13.51 -15.76
CA GLU A 103 -4.73 13.70 -16.96
C GLU A 103 -4.75 12.47 -17.89
N SER A 104 -4.90 11.26 -17.33
CA SER A 104 -5.06 10.03 -18.12
C SER A 104 -6.50 9.73 -18.52
N SER A 105 -7.46 10.57 -18.12
CA SER A 105 -8.88 10.37 -18.42
C SER A 105 -9.29 10.97 -19.77
N ILE A 106 -10.44 10.53 -20.29
CA ILE A 106 -11.04 11.11 -21.51
C ILE A 106 -11.45 12.58 -21.35
N ASP A 107 -11.58 13.06 -20.11
CA ASP A 107 -12.04 14.41 -19.76
C ASP A 107 -10.87 15.41 -19.58
N TYR A 108 -9.65 15.05 -20.00
CA TYR A 108 -8.44 15.85 -19.76
C TYR A 108 -8.52 17.30 -20.30
N ASP A 109 -9.30 17.52 -21.36
CA ASP A 109 -9.51 18.83 -22.01
C ASP A 109 -10.78 19.55 -21.50
N ASN A 110 -11.57 18.89 -20.64
CA ASN A 110 -12.82 19.45 -20.14
C ASN A 110 -12.55 20.33 -18.90
N GLU A 111 -12.65 21.65 -19.08
CA GLU A 111 -12.44 22.62 -17.99
C GLU A 111 -13.46 22.49 -16.84
N GLU A 112 -14.68 22.02 -17.12
CA GLU A 112 -15.74 21.82 -16.11
C GLU A 112 -15.61 20.49 -15.38
N ALA A 113 -14.76 19.58 -15.88
CA ALA A 113 -14.57 18.28 -15.25
C ALA A 113 -13.85 18.44 -13.91
N ASN A 114 -14.33 17.69 -12.93
CA ASN A 114 -13.69 17.61 -11.63
C ASN A 114 -12.25 17.07 -11.82
N LYS A 115 -11.23 17.76 -11.28
CA LYS A 115 -9.81 17.38 -11.37
C LYS A 115 -9.30 16.61 -10.16
N ASP A 116 -10.19 16.16 -9.28
CA ASP A 116 -9.88 15.37 -8.09
C ASP A 116 -9.27 14.01 -8.47
N ASN A 117 -8.03 13.78 -8.04
CA ASN A 117 -7.28 12.54 -8.28
C ASN A 117 -7.37 11.54 -7.12
N THR A 118 -8.18 11.77 -6.09
CA THR A 118 -8.28 10.84 -4.95
C THR A 118 -8.95 9.51 -5.30
N ASN A 119 -9.75 9.46 -6.37
CA ASN A 119 -10.48 8.28 -6.80
C ASN A 119 -10.16 7.88 -8.24
N SER A 120 -10.28 6.59 -8.56
CA SER A 120 -10.04 6.09 -9.92
C SER A 120 -11.33 5.84 -10.72
N LYS A 121 -12.44 6.52 -10.36
CA LYS A 121 -13.76 6.24 -10.96
C LYS A 121 -13.86 6.60 -12.44
N ARG A 122 -12.97 7.48 -12.93
CA ARG A 122 -12.89 7.87 -14.36
C ARG A 122 -12.47 6.69 -15.24
N MET A 123 -11.61 5.82 -14.73
CA MET A 123 -11.11 4.64 -15.44
C MET A 123 -11.82 3.35 -15.02
N TYR A 124 -12.09 3.19 -13.73
CA TYR A 124 -12.66 1.97 -13.17
C TYR A 124 -14.01 2.23 -12.52
N ASN A 125 -15.07 1.66 -13.08
CA ASN A 125 -16.39 1.70 -12.47
C ASN A 125 -16.51 0.62 -11.38
N THR A 126 -16.23 1.02 -10.14
CA THR A 126 -16.32 0.19 -8.92
C THR A 126 -17.73 0.14 -8.31
N GLY A 127 -18.71 0.73 -9.00
CA GLY A 127 -20.09 0.85 -8.51
C GLY A 127 -20.23 1.84 -7.35
N LYS A 128 -21.47 2.14 -6.96
CA LYS A 128 -21.72 2.90 -5.73
C LYS A 128 -21.51 1.97 -4.53
N PRO A 129 -20.79 2.38 -3.46
CA PRO A 129 -20.72 1.57 -2.26
C PRO A 129 -22.15 1.33 -1.75
N MET A 130 -22.60 0.07 -1.76
CA MET A 130 -23.88 -0.26 -1.13
C MET A 130 -23.69 -0.07 0.36
N VAL A 131 -24.48 0.80 0.97
CA VAL A 131 -24.51 0.94 2.41
C VAL A 131 -25.55 -0.07 2.90
N GLY A 132 -25.12 -1.03 3.73
CA GLY A 132 -26.04 -1.96 4.37
C GLY A 132 -26.95 -1.24 5.35
N GLU A 133 -28.01 -1.90 5.79
CA GLU A 133 -29.00 -1.40 6.75
C GLU A 133 -28.37 -0.83 8.05
N ASN A 134 -27.14 -1.26 8.37
CA ASN A 134 -26.36 -0.84 9.54
C ASN A 134 -25.48 0.40 9.30
N GLY A 135 -25.62 1.11 8.17
CA GLY A 135 -24.75 2.24 7.80
C GLY A 135 -23.31 1.83 7.43
N LYS A 136 -22.99 0.54 7.50
CA LYS A 136 -21.69 -0.01 7.11
C LYS A 136 -21.69 -0.29 5.61
N PRO A 137 -20.62 0.07 4.87
CA PRO A 137 -20.50 -0.33 3.48
C PRO A 137 -20.58 -1.87 3.40
N MET A 138 -21.60 -2.39 2.72
CA MET A 138 -21.63 -3.78 2.31
C MET A 138 -20.49 -3.99 1.32
N MET A 139 -19.83 -5.15 1.44
CA MET A 139 -18.72 -5.54 0.59
C MET A 139 -18.99 -5.21 -0.88
N ARG A 140 -18.01 -4.52 -1.48
CA ARG A 140 -17.84 -4.21 -2.90
C ARG A 140 -18.73 -5.04 -3.84
N GLY A 141 -19.64 -4.36 -4.53
CA GLY A 141 -20.65 -4.97 -5.42
C GLY A 141 -21.77 -4.00 -5.74
N GLY A 142 -21.43 -2.71 -5.88
CA GLY A 142 -22.39 -1.64 -6.15
C GLY A 142 -23.27 -1.95 -7.36
N ASP A 143 -24.50 -1.43 -7.36
CA ASP A 143 -25.34 -1.48 -8.55
C ASP A 143 -24.54 -0.96 -9.75
N LYS A 144 -24.47 -1.78 -10.81
CA LYS A 144 -23.68 -1.56 -12.04
C LYS A 144 -22.14 -1.54 -11.89
N MET A 145 -21.56 -2.21 -10.88
CA MET A 145 -20.10 -2.42 -10.82
C MET A 145 -19.63 -3.26 -12.02
N THR A 146 -18.63 -2.76 -12.75
CA THR A 146 -18.00 -3.50 -13.87
C THR A 146 -16.54 -3.86 -13.57
N SER A 147 -15.88 -3.14 -12.66
CA SER A 147 -14.50 -3.37 -12.30
C SER A 147 -14.32 -3.61 -10.80
N MET A 148 -13.36 -4.48 -10.51
CA MET A 148 -12.89 -4.81 -9.18
C MET A 148 -11.66 -3.97 -8.77
N ILE A 149 -11.22 -3.04 -9.63
CA ILE A 149 -9.98 -2.28 -9.50
C ILE A 149 -10.28 -0.87 -9.00
N ASP A 150 -9.54 -0.42 -7.98
CA ASP A 150 -9.64 0.92 -7.39
C ASP A 150 -8.32 1.31 -6.70
N ASN A 151 -8.19 2.54 -6.23
CA ASN A 151 -7.11 3.05 -5.37
C ASN A 151 -7.01 2.32 -4.02
N ARG A 152 -8.00 1.53 -3.63
CA ARG A 152 -8.04 0.74 -2.38
C ARG A 152 -7.61 -0.72 -2.53
N GLN A 153 -7.42 -1.20 -3.77
CA GLN A 153 -6.97 -2.56 -3.99
C GLN A 153 -5.49 -2.66 -3.67
N ARG A 154 -5.15 -3.47 -2.66
CA ARG A 154 -3.77 -3.69 -2.24
C ARG A 154 -3.31 -5.06 -2.71
N VAL A 155 -2.02 -5.15 -2.99
CA VAL A 155 -1.38 -6.41 -3.34
C VAL A 155 -1.07 -7.17 -2.06
N PHE A 156 -1.26 -8.49 -2.09
CA PHE A 156 -0.74 -9.39 -1.07
C PHE A 156 0.07 -10.53 -1.70
N LYS A 157 1.09 -11.01 -0.98
CA LYS A 157 2.10 -11.95 -1.48
C LYS A 157 2.51 -12.98 -0.43
N GLY A 158 3.09 -14.10 -0.88
CA GLY A 158 3.87 -15.04 -0.05
C GLY A 158 3.27 -16.44 0.11
N GLY A 159 1.97 -16.63 -0.11
CA GLY A 159 1.30 -17.93 -0.13
C GLY A 159 0.69 -18.35 1.21
N GLY A 160 -0.57 -18.76 1.22
CA GLY A 160 -1.26 -19.30 2.38
C GLY A 160 -1.20 -20.82 2.43
N TRP A 161 -1.67 -21.40 3.53
CA TRP A 161 -1.74 -22.86 3.73
C TRP A 161 -2.62 -23.58 2.70
N ARG A 162 -3.55 -22.86 2.04
CA ARG A 162 -4.44 -23.39 0.99
C ARG A 162 -3.91 -23.15 -0.43
N ASP A 163 -2.79 -22.46 -0.57
CA ASP A 163 -2.30 -22.04 -1.88
C ASP A 163 -1.45 -23.09 -2.59
N ARG A 164 -1.59 -23.14 -3.91
CA ARG A 164 -0.72 -23.94 -4.78
C ARG A 164 0.64 -23.26 -4.93
N ALA A 165 1.67 -24.06 -5.25
CA ALA A 165 3.06 -23.61 -5.37
C ALA A 165 3.27 -22.40 -6.30
N TYR A 166 2.40 -22.20 -7.29
CA TYR A 166 2.40 -21.00 -8.12
C TYR A 166 2.38 -19.70 -7.30
N TRP A 167 1.56 -19.61 -6.25
CA TRP A 167 1.41 -18.42 -5.41
C TRP A 167 2.53 -18.21 -4.39
N MET A 168 3.44 -19.17 -4.26
CA MET A 168 4.65 -19.02 -3.44
C MET A 168 5.78 -18.30 -4.21
N SER A 169 5.58 -18.01 -5.50
CA SER A 169 6.54 -17.24 -6.29
C SER A 169 6.45 -15.73 -5.96
N PRO A 170 7.57 -15.06 -5.66
CA PRO A 170 7.59 -13.64 -5.24
C PRO A 170 7.10 -12.67 -6.33
N GLY A 171 7.13 -13.09 -7.60
CA GLY A 171 6.63 -12.32 -8.74
C GLY A 171 5.11 -12.39 -8.90
N THR A 172 4.44 -13.37 -8.27
CA THR A 172 2.98 -13.45 -8.34
C THR A 172 2.35 -12.39 -7.45
N ARG A 173 1.36 -11.69 -7.99
CA ARG A 173 0.62 -10.63 -7.31
C ARG A 173 -0.84 -11.04 -7.27
N ARG A 174 -1.39 -11.12 -6.07
CA ARG A 174 -2.84 -11.16 -5.86
C ARG A 174 -3.25 -9.85 -5.22
N TYR A 175 -4.52 -9.55 -5.33
CA TYR A 175 -5.05 -8.34 -4.77
C TYR A 175 -6.37 -8.61 -4.07
N LEU A 176 -6.62 -7.79 -3.08
CA LEU A 176 -7.84 -7.76 -2.32
C LEU A 176 -8.07 -6.31 -1.89
N ASP A 177 -9.31 -6.00 -1.54
CA ASP A 177 -9.65 -4.70 -0.98
C ASP A 177 -9.03 -4.55 0.42
N GLU A 178 -8.42 -3.40 0.71
CA GLU A 178 -7.73 -3.17 1.99
C GLU A 178 -8.62 -3.31 3.23
N GLU A 179 -9.95 -3.17 3.09
CA GLU A 179 -10.91 -3.36 4.19
C GLU A 179 -11.36 -4.82 4.35
N GLN A 180 -10.98 -5.72 3.44
CA GLN A 180 -11.36 -7.14 3.51
C GLN A 180 -10.35 -7.96 4.31
N SER A 181 -10.88 -8.97 5.00
CA SER A 181 -10.08 -9.94 5.73
C SER A 181 -10.23 -11.34 5.13
N ARG A 182 -9.18 -12.14 5.28
CA ARG A 182 -9.17 -13.56 4.96
C ARG A 182 -8.49 -14.33 6.08
N ASP A 183 -8.90 -15.58 6.25
CA ASP A 183 -8.30 -16.55 7.16
C ASP A 183 -6.86 -16.90 6.75
N ASP A 184 -6.57 -16.84 5.45
CA ASP A 184 -5.28 -17.11 4.86
C ASP A 184 -4.43 -15.84 4.61
N LEU A 185 -4.72 -14.70 5.25
CA LEU A 185 -4.00 -13.42 5.07
C LEU A 185 -3.61 -12.79 6.41
N GLY A 186 -2.33 -12.41 6.57
CA GLY A 186 -1.78 -11.82 7.79
C GLY A 186 -0.94 -10.57 7.55
N PHE A 187 -0.13 -10.22 8.54
CA PHE A 187 0.82 -9.10 8.48
C PHE A 187 2.18 -9.52 9.05
N ARG A 188 3.26 -8.93 8.52
CA ARG A 188 4.59 -8.95 9.12
C ARG A 188 5.02 -7.55 9.48
N CYS A 189 5.59 -7.40 10.66
CA CYS A 189 6.19 -6.14 11.08
C CYS A 189 7.62 -6.08 10.54
N ALA A 190 7.94 -5.01 9.81
CA ALA A 190 9.30 -4.64 9.48
C ALA A 190 9.70 -3.44 10.34
N MET A 191 10.95 -3.41 10.80
CA MET A 191 11.50 -2.30 11.55
C MET A 191 12.80 -1.86 10.92
N HIS A 192 13.02 -0.55 10.80
CA HIS A 192 14.36 -0.05 10.54
C HIS A 192 15.27 -0.43 11.69
N ARG A 193 16.48 -0.91 11.39
CA ARG A 193 17.46 -1.25 12.41
C ARG A 193 17.69 -0.04 13.31
N VAL A 194 17.45 -0.21 14.60
CA VAL A 194 17.78 0.77 15.63
C VAL A 194 19.01 0.25 16.38
N GLY A 195 20.15 0.92 16.22
CA GLY A 195 21.40 0.55 16.90
C GLY A 195 22.64 1.08 16.18
N ALA A 196 23.79 1.10 16.88
CA ALA A 196 25.05 1.55 16.31
C ALA A 196 25.37 0.77 15.02
N ALA A 197 25.92 1.47 14.03
CA ALA A 197 26.55 0.83 12.88
C ALA A 197 27.51 -0.22 13.44
N ARG A 198 27.32 -1.49 13.08
CA ARG A 198 28.39 -2.45 13.31
C ARG A 198 29.49 -1.99 12.36
N GLY A 199 30.44 -1.24 12.91
CA GLY A 199 31.72 -1.03 12.25
C GLY A 199 32.22 -2.40 11.84
N GLY A 200 32.63 -2.52 10.57
CA GLY A 200 33.42 -3.65 10.15
C GLY A 200 34.59 -3.78 11.10
N VAL A 201 34.76 -4.96 11.67
CA VAL A 201 36.00 -5.34 12.32
C VAL A 201 36.54 -6.48 11.47
N GLU A 202 37.72 -6.20 10.91
CA GLU A 202 38.79 -7.07 10.41
C GLU A 202 38.45 -8.53 10.05
#